data_AF-A0A820MBW0-F1
#
_entry.id   AF-A0A820MBW0-F1
#
_cell.length_a   1.000
_cell.length_b   1.000
_cell.length_c   1.000
_cell.angle_alpha   90.00
_cell.angle_beta   90.00
_cell.angle_gamma   90.00
#
_symmetry.space_group_name_H-M   'P 1'
#
loop_
_entity.id
_entity.type
_entity.pdbx_description
1 polymer ?
#
loop_
_entity_poly.entity_id
_entity_poly.type
_entity_poly.pdbx_seq_one_letter_code
_entity_poly.pdbx_strand_id
1 'polypeptide(L)'
;KTIRHLAERLREIDWLDFCTGTLVDSFATHVRLYRNATERMRVEQSTDIRACFFDMEAEYERGICRDEVCMDKDKEKEFLRDIVEVLIYILLPANEFHCIPARVLIREVVVNLGLAPFIDMYTDPDAINQLIIKM
;
A
#
# COMPACT_ATOMS: atom_id res chain seq x y z
N LYS A 1 -9.72 -19.58 17.11
CA LYS A 1 -8.27 -19.91 17.25
C LYS A 1 -7.43 -18.96 16.38
N THR A 2 -7.81 -18.76 15.13
CA THR A 2 -7.35 -17.76 14.14
C THR A 2 -7.13 -16.34 14.70
N ILE A 3 -8.18 -15.71 15.24
CA ILE A 3 -8.11 -14.32 15.77
C ILE A 3 -7.11 -14.20 16.93
N ARG A 4 -7.00 -15.22 17.77
CA ARG A 4 -6.05 -15.23 18.90
C ARG A 4 -4.61 -15.32 18.40
N HIS A 5 -4.35 -16.17 17.40
CA HIS A 5 -3.03 -16.30 16.80
C HIS A 5 -2.60 -15.00 16.10
N LEU A 6 -3.52 -14.34 15.39
CA LEU A 6 -3.29 -13.01 14.84
C LEU A 6 -2.96 -11.99 15.94
N ALA A 7 -3.74 -11.96 17.02
CA ALA A 7 -3.52 -11.04 18.12
C ALA A 7 -2.17 -11.27 18.82
N GLU A 8 -1.72 -12.53 18.91
CA GLU A 8 -0.39 -12.89 19.39
C GLU A 8 0.70 -12.35 18.46
N ARG A 9 0.58 -12.58 17.15
CA ARG A 9 1.52 -12.10 16.12
C ARG A 9 1.59 -10.57 16.05
N LEU A 10 0.46 -9.88 16.14
CA LEU A 10 0.42 -8.41 16.18
C LEU A 10 1.08 -7.87 17.46
N ARG A 11 1.02 -8.62 18.57
CA ARG A 11 1.67 -8.21 19.81
C ARG A 11 3.20 -8.39 19.78
N GLU A 12 3.70 -9.25 18.90
CA GLU A 12 5.14 -9.41 18.66
C GLU A 12 5.75 -8.26 17.84
N ILE A 13 4.92 -7.43 17.19
CA ILE A 13 5.37 -6.26 16.46
C ILE A 13 5.79 -5.18 17.45
N ASP A 14 7.01 -4.66 17.30
CA ASP A 14 7.42 -3.44 17.96
C ASP A 14 6.72 -2.24 17.31
N TRP A 15 5.53 -1.93 17.81
CA TRP A 15 4.71 -0.83 17.30
C TRP A 15 5.38 0.53 17.47
N LEU A 16 6.26 0.71 18.46
CA LEU A 16 6.97 1.96 18.64
C LEU A 16 7.96 2.14 17.50
N ASP A 17 8.85 1.18 17.30
CA ASP A 17 9.85 1.22 16.22
C ASP A 17 9.19 1.28 14.83
N PHE A 18 8.12 0.50 14.62
CA PHE A 18 7.37 0.54 13.37
C PHE A 18 6.79 1.94 13.09
N CYS A 19 6.08 2.52 14.06
CA CYS A 19 5.40 3.80 13.87
C CYS A 19 6.37 4.99 13.83
N THR A 20 7.46 4.98 14.60
CA THR A 20 8.37 6.14 14.71
C THR A 20 9.60 6.05 13.81
N GLY A 21 10.05 4.84 13.51
CA GLY A 21 11.20 4.60 12.63
C GLY A 21 10.71 4.24 11.23
N THR A 22 10.29 2.99 11.06
CA THR A 22 10.02 2.39 9.74
C THR A 22 9.01 3.19 8.91
N LEU A 23 7.86 3.55 9.50
CA LEU A 23 6.80 4.27 8.80
C LEU A 23 7.23 5.70 8.45
N VAL A 24 7.89 6.39 9.37
CA VAL A 24 8.38 7.76 9.18
C VAL A 24 9.47 7.80 8.10
N ASP A 25 10.41 6.86 8.13
CA ASP A 25 11.48 6.75 7.13
C ASP A 25 10.94 6.44 5.74
N SER A 26 9.91 5.59 5.64
CA SER A 26 9.21 5.32 4.39
C SER A 26 8.56 6.58 3.83
N PHE A 27 7.82 7.31 4.67
CA PHE A 27 7.20 8.58 4.26
C PHE A 27 8.23 9.64 3.88
N ALA A 28 9.30 9.80 4.67
CA ALA A 28 10.37 10.74 4.40
C ALA A 28 11.09 10.41 3.07
N THR A 29 11.28 9.13 2.78
CA THR A 29 11.85 8.67 1.51
C THR A 29 10.93 9.02 0.35
N HIS A 30 9.63 8.77 0.46
CA HIS A 30 8.64 9.12 -0.56
C HIS A 30 8.58 10.64 -0.82
N VAL A 31 8.57 11.46 0.24
CA VAL A 31 8.60 12.93 0.11
C VAL A 31 9.89 13.43 -0.54
N ARG A 32 11.04 12.83 -0.21
CA ARG A 32 12.33 13.17 -0.84
C ARG A 32 12.31 12.81 -2.33
N LEU A 33 11.78 11.63 -2.66
CA LEU A 33 11.65 11.18 -4.05
C LEU A 33 10.75 12.13 -4.86
N TYR A 34 9.60 12.52 -4.31
CA TYR A 34 8.69 13.49 -4.92
C TYR A 34 9.34 14.86 -5.17
N ARG A 35 10.12 15.37 -4.20
CA ARG A 35 10.87 16.62 -4.37
C ARG A 35 11.88 16.53 -5.49
N ASN A 36 12.63 15.44 -5.55
CA ASN A 36 13.60 15.21 -6.62
C ASN A 36 12.91 15.11 -7.99
N ALA A 37 11.76 14.42 -8.06
CA ALA A 37 10.97 14.29 -9.28
C ALA A 37 10.45 15.65 -9.76
N THR A 38 10.03 16.51 -8.82
CA THR A 38 9.58 17.88 -9.12
C THR A 38 10.73 18.72 -9.71
N GLU A 39 11.93 18.62 -9.16
CA GLU A 39 13.08 19.34 -9.68
C GLU A 39 13.51 18.80 -11.06
N ARG A 40 13.49 17.47 -11.27
CA ARG A 40 13.73 16.86 -12.59
C ARG A 40 12.72 17.33 -13.63
N MET A 41 11.43 17.33 -13.29
CA MET A 41 10.35 17.81 -14.15
C MET A 41 10.59 19.26 -14.61
N ARG A 42 11.10 20.13 -13.71
CA ARG A 42 11.43 21.52 -14.02
C ARG A 42 12.62 21.66 -14.97
N VAL A 43 13.67 20.85 -14.77
CA VAL A 43 14.87 20.85 -15.62
C VAL A 43 14.57 20.31 -17.01
N GLU A 44 13.81 19.21 -17.08
CA GLU A 44 13.45 18.54 -18.34
C GLU A 44 12.26 19.20 -19.04
N GLN A 45 11.63 20.21 -18.43
CA GLN A 45 10.40 20.86 -18.92
C GLN A 45 9.27 19.86 -19.20
N SER A 46 9.23 18.75 -18.45
CA SER A 46 8.16 17.76 -18.52
C SER A 46 6.88 18.32 -17.90
N THR A 47 5.73 17.86 -18.36
CA THR A 47 4.42 18.17 -17.78
C THR A 47 3.87 17.05 -16.91
N ASP A 48 4.53 15.88 -16.90
CA ASP A 48 4.05 14.70 -16.19
C ASP A 48 4.95 14.37 -14.99
N ILE A 49 4.51 14.86 -13.82
CA ILE A 49 5.19 14.57 -12.54
C ILE A 49 5.14 13.08 -12.18
N ARG A 50 4.12 12.34 -12.64
CA ARG A 50 3.96 10.92 -12.30
C ARG A 50 5.02 10.09 -13.00
N ALA A 51 5.23 10.34 -14.29
CA ALA A 51 6.31 9.73 -15.05
C ALA A 51 7.68 10.02 -14.41
N CYS A 52 7.99 11.30 -14.15
CA CYS A 52 9.25 11.67 -13.49
C CYS A 52 9.43 11.02 -12.11
N PHE A 53 8.34 10.85 -11.35
CA PHE A 53 8.36 10.21 -10.05
C PHE A 53 8.69 8.71 -10.15
N PHE A 54 7.98 7.99 -11.00
CA PHE A 54 8.16 6.54 -11.15
C PHE A 54 9.48 6.17 -11.84
N ASP A 55 9.96 6.99 -12.78
CA ASP A 55 11.30 6.84 -13.35
C ASP A 55 12.37 6.96 -12.25
N MET A 56 12.23 7.96 -11.37
CA MET A 56 13.13 8.08 -10.22
C MET A 56 12.96 6.94 -9.21
N GLU A 57 11.74 6.46 -8.96
CA GLU A 57 11.52 5.29 -8.10
C GLU A 57 12.32 4.07 -8.59
N ALA A 58 12.23 3.79 -9.90
CA ALA A 58 12.97 2.72 -10.54
C ALA A 58 14.49 2.89 -10.39
N GLU A 59 15.01 4.12 -10.52
CA GLU A 59 16.42 4.43 -10.32
C GLU A 59 16.88 4.23 -8.86
N TYR A 60 16.09 4.67 -7.88
CA TYR A 60 16.43 4.65 -6.46
C TYR A 60 16.25 3.27 -5.82
N GLU A 61 15.24 2.50 -6.22
CA GLU A 61 14.90 1.20 -5.64
C GLU A 61 15.42 0.01 -6.47
N ARG A 62 16.49 0.23 -7.25
CA ARG A 62 17.19 -0.82 -8.03
C ARG A 62 16.26 -1.57 -8.99
N GLY A 63 15.38 -0.85 -9.66
CA GLY A 63 14.46 -1.37 -10.67
C GLY A 63 13.07 -1.72 -10.17
N ILE A 64 12.74 -1.41 -8.91
CA ILE A 64 11.35 -1.49 -8.42
C ILE A 64 10.62 -0.22 -8.86
N CYS A 65 9.51 -0.40 -9.56
CA CYS A 65 8.62 0.66 -9.99
C CYS A 65 7.17 0.23 -9.73
N ARG A 66 6.37 1.13 -9.19
CA ARG A 66 4.98 0.84 -8.78
C ARG A 66 3.96 1.50 -9.69
N ASP A 67 4.38 2.04 -10.82
CA ASP A 67 3.53 2.70 -11.81
C ASP A 67 2.39 1.78 -12.29
N GLU A 68 2.67 0.52 -12.62
CA GLU A 68 1.65 -0.43 -13.08
C GLU A 68 0.54 -0.65 -12.06
N VAL A 69 0.88 -0.64 -10.76
CA VAL A 69 -0.08 -0.84 -9.67
C VAL A 69 -0.82 0.45 -9.35
N CYS A 70 -0.11 1.57 -9.26
CA CYS A 70 -0.67 2.85 -8.83
C CYS A 70 -1.48 3.58 -9.92
N MET A 71 -1.23 3.28 -11.19
CA MET A 71 -1.86 3.99 -12.32
C MET A 71 -3.07 3.25 -12.90
N ASP A 72 -3.28 1.99 -12.53
CA ASP A 72 -4.38 1.15 -13.03
C ASP A 72 -5.13 0.51 -11.85
N LYS A 73 -6.45 0.76 -11.78
CA LYS A 73 -7.29 0.29 -10.67
C LYS A 73 -7.52 -1.21 -10.66
N ASP A 74 -7.47 -1.87 -11.82
CA ASP A 74 -7.57 -3.33 -11.89
C ASP A 74 -6.27 -3.98 -11.42
N LYS A 75 -5.12 -3.39 -11.76
CA LYS A 75 -3.79 -3.79 -11.24
C LYS A 75 -3.63 -3.53 -9.75
N GLU A 76 -4.11 -2.40 -9.25
CA GLU A 76 -4.20 -2.12 -7.82
C GLU A 76 -4.98 -3.23 -7.09
N LYS A 77 -6.15 -3.60 -7.62
CA LYS A 77 -6.95 -4.68 -7.03
C LYS A 77 -6.29 -6.05 -7.13
N GLU A 78 -5.61 -6.35 -8.23
CA GLU A 78 -4.83 -7.58 -8.39
C GLU A 78 -3.74 -7.66 -7.31
N PHE A 79 -2.97 -6.58 -7.12
CA PHE A 79 -1.96 -6.48 -6.08
C PHE A 79 -2.55 -6.64 -4.66
N LEU A 80 -3.69 -6.01 -4.37
CA LEU A 80 -4.37 -6.17 -3.08
C LEU A 80 -4.87 -7.60 -2.87
N ARG A 81 -5.32 -8.30 -3.91
CA ARG A 81 -5.69 -9.72 -3.81
C ARG A 81 -4.50 -10.58 -3.42
N ASP A 82 -3.32 -10.32 -3.99
CA ASP A 82 -2.09 -11.05 -3.64
C ASP A 82 -1.68 -10.82 -2.19
N ILE A 83 -1.71 -9.57 -1.72
CA ILE A 83 -1.47 -9.24 -0.31
C ILE A 83 -2.47 -9.97 0.59
N VAL A 84 -3.76 -9.90 0.26
CA VAL A 84 -4.81 -10.52 1.08
C VAL A 84 -4.69 -12.04 1.06
N GLU A 85 -4.26 -12.68 -0.03
CA GLU A 85 -4.01 -14.12 -0.07
C GLU A 85 -2.87 -14.51 0.89
N VAL A 86 -1.78 -13.72 0.94
CA VAL A 86 -0.69 -13.91 1.90
C VAL A 86 -1.17 -13.71 3.34
N LEU A 87 -1.97 -12.67 3.59
CA LEU A 87 -2.57 -12.44 4.90
C LEU A 87 -3.46 -13.62 5.30
N ILE A 88 -4.37 -14.05 4.41
CA ILE A 88 -5.22 -15.22 4.61
C ILE A 88 -4.38 -16.45 4.96
N TYR A 89 -3.28 -16.70 4.24
CA TYR A 89 -2.38 -17.83 4.52
C TYR A 89 -1.77 -17.76 5.93
N ILE A 90 -1.33 -16.59 6.38
CA ILE A 90 -0.76 -16.38 7.72
C ILE A 90 -1.85 -16.48 8.81
N LEU A 91 -3.06 -16.04 8.49
CA LEU A 91 -4.15 -15.88 9.45
C LEU A 91 -4.95 -17.16 9.65
N LEU A 92 -5.35 -17.83 8.56
CA LEU A 92 -6.26 -18.98 8.59
C LEU A 92 -5.52 -20.27 8.96
N PRO A 93 -6.08 -21.09 9.85
CA PRO A 93 -5.55 -22.42 10.10
C PRO A 93 -5.66 -23.28 8.84
N ALA A 94 -4.72 -24.22 8.65
CA ALA A 94 -4.57 -24.98 7.41
C ALA A 94 -5.88 -25.64 6.94
N ASN A 95 -6.67 -26.20 7.86
CA ASN A 95 -7.96 -26.84 7.55
C ASN A 95 -8.98 -25.88 6.93
N GLU A 96 -8.97 -24.60 7.30
CA GLU A 96 -9.86 -23.57 6.74
C GLU A 96 -9.27 -23.01 5.43
N PHE A 97 -7.94 -22.85 5.36
CA PHE A 97 -7.25 -22.38 4.16
C PHE A 97 -7.46 -23.32 2.95
N HIS A 98 -7.55 -24.63 3.17
CA HIS A 98 -7.80 -25.60 2.10
C HIS A 98 -9.19 -25.51 1.46
N CYS A 99 -10.14 -24.79 2.07
CA CYS A 99 -11.44 -24.52 1.46
C CYS A 99 -11.32 -23.38 0.44
N ILE A 100 -11.05 -23.73 -0.83
CA ILE A 100 -10.86 -22.77 -1.93
C ILE A 100 -12.03 -21.78 -2.07
N PRO A 101 -13.32 -22.20 -2.05
CA PRO A 101 -14.42 -21.25 -2.20
C PRO A 101 -14.50 -20.23 -1.06
N ALA A 102 -14.29 -20.68 0.18
CA ALA A 102 -14.28 -19.78 1.33
C ALA A 102 -13.10 -18.79 1.27
N ARG A 103 -11.93 -19.28 0.86
CA ARG A 103 -10.72 -18.45 0.70
C ARG A 103 -10.93 -17.35 -0.33
N VAL A 104 -11.42 -17.70 -1.52
CA VAL A 104 -11.71 -16.73 -2.59
C VAL A 104 -12.78 -15.73 -2.15
N LEU A 105 -13.84 -16.19 -1.48
CA LEU A 105 -14.88 -15.30 -0.96
C LEU A 105 -14.34 -14.30 0.05
N ILE A 106 -13.55 -14.75 1.03
CA ILE A 106 -12.94 -13.87 2.04
C ILE A 106 -12.03 -12.86 1.35
N ARG A 107 -11.18 -13.31 0.41
CA ARG A 107 -10.29 -12.43 -0.34
C ARG A 107 -11.07 -11.33 -1.07
N GLU A 108 -12.09 -11.69 -1.85
CA GLU A 108 -12.86 -10.70 -2.60
C GLU A 108 -13.66 -9.76 -1.68
N VAL A 109 -14.16 -10.24 -0.55
CA VAL A 109 -14.83 -9.39 0.45
C VAL A 109 -13.84 -8.39 1.05
N VAL A 110 -12.68 -8.85 1.51
CA VAL A 110 -11.66 -7.99 2.14
C VAL A 110 -11.12 -6.96 1.15
N VAL A 111 -10.85 -7.36 -0.10
CA VAL A 111 -10.34 -6.44 -1.13
C VAL A 111 -11.40 -5.43 -1.55
N ASN A 112 -12.58 -5.88 -2.00
CA ASN A 112 -13.54 -4.99 -2.65
C ASN A 112 -14.41 -4.20 -1.67
N LEU A 113 -14.68 -4.73 -0.47
CA LEU A 113 -15.50 -4.04 0.54
C LEU A 113 -14.67 -3.42 1.67
N GLY A 114 -13.40 -3.80 1.80
CA GLY A 114 -12.48 -3.27 2.80
C GLY A 114 -11.41 -2.42 2.15
N LEU A 115 -10.30 -3.05 1.74
CA LEU A 115 -9.04 -2.37 1.43
C LEU A 115 -9.15 -1.35 0.29
N ALA A 116 -9.76 -1.71 -0.84
CA ALA A 116 -9.85 -0.79 -1.98
C ALA A 116 -10.66 0.48 -1.63
N PRO A 117 -11.87 0.40 -1.06
CA PRO A 117 -12.59 1.59 -0.57
C PRO A 117 -11.80 2.41 0.46
N PHE A 118 -11.06 1.77 1.37
CA PHE A 118 -10.23 2.49 2.34
C PHE A 118 -9.09 3.25 1.66
N ILE A 119 -8.39 2.62 0.71
CA ILE A 119 -7.32 3.26 -0.06
C ILE A 119 -7.87 4.43 -0.86
N ASP A 120 -8.99 4.25 -1.57
CA ASP A 120 -9.65 5.31 -2.33
C ASP A 120 -10.00 6.50 -1.41
N MET A 121 -10.56 6.23 -0.24
CA MET A 121 -10.93 7.27 0.72
C MET A 121 -9.72 8.06 1.26
N TYR A 122 -8.61 7.40 1.57
CA TYR A 122 -7.43 8.08 2.15
C TYR A 122 -6.49 8.68 1.11
N THR A 123 -6.56 8.22 -0.14
CA THR A 123 -5.78 8.79 -1.25
C THR A 123 -6.53 9.87 -2.01
N ASP A 124 -7.83 10.02 -1.74
CA ASP A 124 -8.63 11.11 -2.30
C ASP A 124 -8.05 12.49 -1.90
N PRO A 125 -7.75 13.35 -2.88
CA PRO A 125 -7.17 14.66 -2.61
C PRO A 125 -8.03 15.53 -1.70
N ASP A 126 -9.36 15.45 -1.79
CA ASP A 126 -10.25 16.24 -0.94
C ASP A 126 -10.24 15.72 0.50
N ALA A 127 -10.19 14.40 0.69
CA ALA A 127 -10.03 13.80 2.02
C ALA A 127 -8.71 14.23 2.69
N ILE A 128 -7.59 14.21 1.96
CA ILE A 128 -6.29 14.68 2.45
C ILE A 128 -6.34 16.18 2.76
N ASN A 129 -6.87 17.00 1.86
CA ASN A 129 -6.99 18.45 2.04
C ASN A 129 -7.83 18.79 3.28
N GLN A 130 -8.95 18.09 3.47
CA GLN A 130 -9.80 18.27 4.65
C GLN A 130 -9.07 17.87 5.95
N LEU A 131 -8.25 16.83 5.92
CA LEU A 131 -7.46 16.42 7.07
C LEU A 131 -6.43 17.51 7.44
N ILE A 132 -5.75 18.09 6.46
CA ILE A 132 -4.77 19.17 6.66
C ILE A 132 -5.43 20.44 7.21
N ILE A 133 -6.60 20.83 6.69
CA ILE A 133 -7.30 22.05 7.16
C ILE A 133 -7.84 21.89 8.59
N LYS A 134 -8.19 20.65 8.99
CA LYS A 134 -8.75 20.36 10.32
C LYS A 134 -7.69 20.13 11.40
N MET A 135 -6.42 20.00 11.02
CA MET A 135 -5.27 20.02 11.94
C MET A 135 -4.88 21.45 12.29
#